data_AF-A0A9J7LSL7-F1
#
_entry.id   AF-A0A9J7LSL7-F1
#
_cell.length_a   1.000
_cell.length_b   1.000
_cell.length_c   1.000
_cell.angle_alpha   90.00
_cell.angle_beta   90.00
_cell.angle_gamma   90.00
#
_symmetry.space_group_name_H-M   'P 1'
#
loop_
_entity.id
_entity.type
_entity.pdbx_description
1 polymer ?
#
loop_
_entity_poly.entity_id
_entity_poly.type
_entity_poly.pdbx_seq_one_letter_code
_entity_poly.pdbx_strand_id
1 'polypeptide(L)'
;MAAVGGGDSYWIGLTDRQSEGSWRWTDGTRLYYTNWSPGEPNNGNNVDGEQDCVTLWEKYDFTHWDDLQCDLRINFICQTDIDECSSNNGGCDHNCVNTVGSYRCTCRNGYQESGSSCVDINECHNNNGGCSHNCENDVGSYHCTCRDGYQLSGSTDCIDVNECHNNNGGCSHNCENDVGSYHCTCRDGYQLSGSTDCIDIDECASNPCRNEGTCQDLINEYRCDCSPGWTGATCETDVNECDANNGQGPCDPNNGICQNSPGSYTCWCKVGFDLKEDQHGCKDTDECLDNDGRGPCDHICTDMFGSYRCSCRDGYSTGSDGFSCVDNDDCRSSPCENGATCLDGGGNYTC
;
A
#
# COMPACT_ATOMS: atom_id res chain seq x y z
N MET A 1 78.63 62.35 53.53
CA MET A 1 79.03 61.72 54.81
C MET A 1 77.86 61.93 55.77
N ALA A 2 77.23 60.97 56.42
CA ALA A 2 77.24 59.51 56.40
C ALA A 2 75.90 59.08 57.05
N ALA A 3 75.32 57.97 56.57
CA ALA A 3 74.22 57.15 57.12
C ALA A 3 73.34 57.74 58.24
N VAL A 4 72.07 58.06 57.92
CA VAL A 4 70.95 57.90 58.87
C VAL A 4 70.27 56.61 58.45
N GLY A 5 70.43 55.56 59.25
CA GLY A 5 69.73 54.29 59.04
C GLY A 5 68.23 54.50 59.27
N GLY A 6 67.46 54.54 58.19
CA GLY A 6 66.04 54.22 58.22
C GLY A 6 65.94 52.79 57.75
N GLY A 7 65.66 51.87 58.69
CA GLY A 7 65.51 50.46 58.35
C GLY A 7 64.31 50.24 57.44
N ASP A 8 64.42 49.29 56.52
CA ASP A 8 63.34 48.91 55.62
C ASP A 8 62.14 48.49 56.48
N SER A 9 60.98 49.12 56.29
CA SER A 9 59.75 48.75 57.00
C SER A 9 58.75 48.23 55.98
N TYR A 10 57.99 47.20 56.35
CA TYR A 10 57.03 46.55 55.44
C TYR A 10 55.62 46.62 56.01
N TRP A 11 54.68 47.23 55.29
CA TRP A 11 53.27 47.21 55.69
C TRP A 11 52.71 45.79 55.59
N ILE A 12 52.09 45.32 56.67
CA ILE A 12 51.54 43.96 56.75
C ILE A 12 50.02 43.91 56.59
N GLY A 13 49.38 45.04 56.24
CA GLY A 13 47.93 45.08 55.98
C GLY A 13 47.07 45.14 57.24
N LEU A 14 47.62 45.61 58.36
CA LEU A 14 46.88 45.92 59.58
C LEU A 14 46.78 47.43 59.77
N THR A 15 45.63 47.90 60.23
CA THR A 15 45.34 49.32 60.45
C THR A 15 44.31 49.55 61.55
N ASP A 16 44.44 50.62 62.32
CA ASP A 16 43.43 51.12 63.26
C ASP A 16 42.81 52.46 62.84
N ARG A 17 43.03 52.88 61.59
CA ARG A 17 42.48 54.11 60.94
C ARG A 17 40.99 54.38 61.20
N GLN A 18 40.20 53.32 61.39
CA GLN A 18 38.76 53.46 61.64
C GLN A 18 38.42 53.77 63.10
N SER A 19 39.27 53.34 64.04
CA SER A 19 39.08 53.49 65.48
C SER A 19 40.44 53.31 66.16
N GLU A 20 41.04 54.42 66.56
CA GLU A 20 42.31 54.49 67.32
C GLU A 20 42.37 53.40 68.41
N GLY A 21 43.46 52.65 68.42
CA GLY A 21 43.72 51.57 69.37
C GLY A 21 42.94 50.27 69.10
N SER A 22 42.10 50.23 68.07
CA SER A 22 41.34 49.04 67.64
C SER A 22 41.82 48.54 66.27
N TRP A 23 43.00 47.92 66.27
CA TRP A 23 43.62 47.31 65.10
C TRP A 23 42.79 46.21 64.43
N ARG A 24 42.67 46.28 63.10
CA ARG A 24 42.01 45.29 62.23
C ARG A 24 42.85 45.07 60.98
N TRP A 25 42.72 43.90 60.38
CA TRP A 25 43.23 43.70 59.02
C TRP A 25 42.48 44.60 58.04
N THR A 26 43.09 44.92 56.91
CA THR A 26 42.49 45.77 55.86
C THR A 26 41.18 45.19 55.28
N ASP A 27 40.94 43.89 55.41
CA ASP A 27 39.69 43.21 55.07
C ASP A 27 38.61 43.29 56.17
N GLY A 28 38.92 43.93 57.30
CA GLY A 28 38.03 44.13 58.46
C GLY A 28 38.05 43.00 59.49
N THR A 29 38.78 41.91 59.24
CA THR A 29 38.89 40.79 60.18
C THR A 29 39.56 41.23 61.48
N ARG A 30 39.10 40.64 62.60
CA ARG A 30 39.55 41.02 63.94
C ARG A 30 40.96 40.50 64.20
N LEU A 31 41.81 41.35 64.77
CA LEU A 31 43.14 40.98 65.22
C LEU A 31 43.09 40.20 66.55
N TYR A 32 43.76 39.06 66.61
CA TYR A 32 43.82 38.20 67.81
C TYR A 32 45.23 38.07 68.40
N TYR A 33 46.25 38.49 67.66
CA TYR A 33 47.65 38.43 68.05
C TYR A 33 48.34 39.72 67.66
N THR A 34 49.19 40.24 68.53
CA THR A 34 50.05 41.38 68.26
C THR A 34 51.48 41.07 68.70
N ASN A 35 52.46 41.64 68.01
CA ASN A 35 53.88 41.54 68.40
C ASN A 35 54.59 42.88 68.31
N TRP A 36 54.03 43.88 68.98
CA TRP A 36 54.56 45.24 68.99
C TRP A 36 55.98 45.32 69.52
N SER A 37 56.77 46.20 68.91
CA SER A 37 58.10 46.55 69.41
C SER A 37 57.99 47.21 70.79
N PRO A 38 59.04 47.14 71.63
CA PRO A 38 58.99 47.79 72.93
C PRO A 38 58.70 49.29 72.81
N GLY A 39 57.55 49.73 73.31
CA GLY A 39 57.09 51.12 73.21
C GLY A 39 55.96 51.34 72.21
N GLU A 40 55.66 50.36 71.36
CA GLU A 40 54.62 50.39 70.33
C GLU A 40 53.36 49.61 70.77
N PRO A 41 52.17 49.89 70.21
CA PRO A 41 51.90 50.96 69.26
C PRO A 41 51.96 52.34 69.94
N ASN A 42 52.61 53.31 69.30
CA ASN A 42 52.74 54.68 69.78
C ASN A 42 52.15 55.69 68.81
N ASN A 43 51.62 56.77 69.38
CA ASN A 43 51.05 57.86 68.61
C ASN A 43 51.99 59.07 68.68
N GLY A 44 53.16 58.94 68.06
CA GLY A 44 54.32 59.81 68.15
C GLY A 44 54.00 61.31 68.16
N ASN A 45 53.94 61.88 69.37
CA ASN A 45 53.96 63.32 69.69
C ASN A 45 53.04 64.28 68.91
N ASN A 46 51.91 63.84 68.35
CA ASN A 46 50.83 64.73 67.92
C ASN A 46 49.45 64.12 68.19
N VAL A 47 48.49 64.99 68.51
CA VAL A 47 47.20 64.69 69.15
C VAL A 47 46.14 64.14 68.17
N ASP A 48 46.53 63.73 66.96
CA ASP A 48 45.58 63.35 65.88
C ASP A 48 45.91 62.03 65.15
N GLY A 49 46.55 61.04 65.79
CA GLY A 49 46.41 59.63 65.33
C GLY A 49 46.90 59.31 63.92
N GLU A 50 48.02 59.87 63.47
CA GLU A 50 48.45 59.67 62.07
C GLU A 50 49.14 58.32 61.82
N GLN A 51 49.52 57.56 62.86
CA GLN A 51 50.22 56.27 62.75
C GLN A 51 49.26 55.08 62.69
N ASP A 52 48.45 55.04 61.64
CA ASP A 52 47.36 54.07 61.55
C ASP A 52 47.74 52.71 60.92
N CYS A 53 49.00 52.45 60.54
CA CYS A 53 49.37 51.27 59.75
C CYS A 53 50.51 50.47 60.35
N VAL A 54 50.31 49.16 60.51
CA VAL A 54 51.31 48.27 61.11
C VAL A 54 52.36 47.86 60.11
N THR A 55 53.62 48.02 60.50
CA THR A 55 54.78 47.65 59.72
C THR A 55 55.66 46.66 60.47
N LEU A 56 56.44 45.84 59.75
CA LEU A 56 57.52 45.07 60.36
C LEU A 56 58.78 45.90 60.41
N TRP A 57 59.41 45.95 61.58
CA TRP A 57 60.60 46.76 61.78
C TRP A 57 61.88 45.95 61.57
N GLU A 58 62.68 46.32 60.56
CA GLU A 58 63.98 45.69 60.27
C GLU A 58 64.93 45.69 61.48
N LYS A 59 64.85 46.71 62.35
CA LYS A 59 65.70 46.80 63.55
C LYS A 59 65.65 45.53 64.40
N TYR A 60 64.53 44.82 64.38
CA TYR A 60 64.32 43.56 65.08
C TYR A 60 64.17 42.39 64.11
N ASP A 61 64.87 42.39 62.98
CA ASP A 61 64.87 41.32 61.96
C ASP A 61 63.46 40.96 61.47
N PHE A 62 62.60 41.99 61.32
CA PHE A 62 61.19 41.86 60.94
C PHE A 62 60.34 41.00 61.88
N THR A 63 60.79 40.81 63.13
CA THR A 63 60.04 40.03 64.12
C THR A 63 59.06 40.86 64.93
N HIS A 64 59.29 42.18 65.06
CA HIS A 64 58.45 43.07 65.87
C HIS A 64 57.76 44.13 65.00
N TRP A 65 56.62 44.59 65.49
CA TRP A 65 55.73 45.50 64.77
C TRP A 65 55.94 46.95 65.19
N ASP A 66 55.74 47.87 64.27
CA ASP A 66 55.82 49.31 64.47
C ASP A 66 54.64 49.96 63.76
N ASP A 67 53.93 50.87 64.41
CA ASP A 67 52.83 51.60 63.81
C ASP A 67 53.34 52.89 63.17
N LEU A 68 53.17 52.99 61.85
CA LEU A 68 53.66 54.11 61.06
C LEU A 68 52.51 54.73 60.27
N GLN A 69 52.75 55.93 59.74
CA GLN A 69 51.76 56.62 58.91
C GLN A 69 51.45 55.80 57.66
N CYS A 70 50.16 55.53 57.42
CA CYS A 70 49.69 54.76 56.27
C CYS A 70 50.10 55.34 54.91
N ASP A 71 50.32 56.66 54.84
CA ASP A 71 50.67 57.35 53.60
C ASP A 71 52.17 57.25 53.24
N LEU A 72 52.98 56.62 54.09
CA LEU A 72 54.39 56.37 53.78
C LEU A 72 54.49 55.35 52.64
N ARG A 73 55.29 55.70 51.62
CA ARG A 73 55.61 54.80 50.50
C ARG A 73 56.69 53.82 50.92
N ILE A 74 56.26 52.74 51.55
CA ILE A 74 57.11 51.62 51.95
C ILE A 74 56.71 50.33 51.22
N ASN A 75 57.54 49.31 51.31
CA ASN A 75 57.23 47.99 50.73
C ASN A 75 56.05 47.34 51.48
N PHE A 76 55.32 46.44 50.83
CA PHE A 76 54.16 45.76 51.42
C PHE A 76 54.29 44.24 51.27
N ILE A 77 53.78 43.51 52.26
CA ILE A 77 53.65 42.05 52.19
C ILE A 77 52.30 41.73 51.55
N CYS A 78 52.33 41.04 50.41
CA CYS A 78 51.12 40.52 49.77
C CYS A 78 50.84 39.11 50.26
N GLN A 79 49.58 38.79 50.52
CA GLN A 79 49.15 37.40 50.51
C GLN A 79 49.18 36.91 49.06
N THR A 80 49.91 35.81 48.79
CA THR A 80 49.84 35.14 47.49
C THR A 80 48.57 34.31 47.42
N ASP A 81 47.90 34.38 46.28
CA ASP A 81 46.77 33.52 45.98
C ASP A 81 47.18 32.04 46.07
N ILE A 82 46.32 31.21 46.66
CA ILE A 82 46.52 29.76 46.71
C ILE A 82 45.82 29.21 45.48
N ASP A 83 46.56 28.62 44.56
CA ASP A 83 45.95 27.93 43.43
C ASP A 83 45.29 26.62 43.88
N GLU A 84 43.99 26.65 44.18
CA GLU A 84 43.27 25.45 44.62
C GLU A 84 43.14 24.40 43.50
N CYS A 85 43.25 24.80 42.23
CA CYS A 85 43.20 23.88 41.09
C CYS A 85 44.44 23.00 40.99
N SER A 86 45.58 23.44 41.55
CA SER A 86 46.82 22.67 41.60
C SER A 86 46.71 21.40 42.47
N SER A 87 45.68 21.27 43.30
CA SER A 87 45.43 20.08 44.13
C SER A 87 44.09 19.43 43.78
N ASN A 88 44.12 18.18 43.31
CA ASN A 88 42.92 17.39 42.94
C ASN A 88 41.91 18.16 42.07
N ASN A 89 42.39 19.03 41.16
CA ASN A 89 41.56 19.87 40.30
C ASN A 89 40.54 20.73 41.10
N GLY A 90 40.89 21.19 42.30
CA GLY A 90 39.96 21.90 43.19
C GLY A 90 38.74 21.08 43.63
N GLY A 91 38.72 19.75 43.39
CA GLY A 91 37.53 18.92 43.58
C GLY A 91 36.45 19.10 42.50
N CYS A 92 36.79 19.77 41.39
CA CYS A 92 35.92 19.93 40.23
C CYS A 92 35.88 18.66 39.38
N ASP A 93 34.70 18.31 38.88
CA ASP A 93 34.49 17.17 37.98
C ASP A 93 35.12 17.37 36.60
N HIS A 94 34.90 18.54 35.98
CA HIS A 94 35.54 18.91 34.71
C HIS A 94 36.72 19.86 34.89
N ASN A 95 36.54 21.17 34.71
CA ASN A 95 37.65 22.11 34.68
C ASN A 95 37.63 22.97 35.94
N CYS A 96 38.78 23.13 36.58
CA CYS A 96 38.96 24.11 37.64
C CYS A 96 39.60 25.38 37.08
N VAL A 97 39.05 26.54 37.46
CA VAL A 97 39.58 27.86 37.11
C VAL A 97 39.94 28.58 38.40
N ASN A 98 41.24 28.75 38.63
CA ASN A 98 41.76 29.50 39.76
C ASN A 98 41.44 30.98 39.60
N THR A 99 41.03 31.63 40.68
CA THR A 99 40.68 33.06 40.73
C THR A 99 41.35 33.71 41.94
N VAL A 100 41.53 35.03 41.93
CA VAL A 100 42.18 35.68 43.07
C VAL A 100 41.30 35.54 44.32
N GLY A 101 41.78 34.80 45.31
CA GLY A 101 41.13 34.51 46.59
C GLY A 101 40.13 33.36 46.58
N SER A 102 40.00 32.60 45.48
CA SER A 102 39.07 31.45 45.36
C SER A 102 39.29 30.65 44.08
N TYR A 103 38.45 29.66 43.81
CA TYR A 103 38.38 28.96 42.51
C TYR A 103 36.94 28.72 42.12
N ARG A 104 36.71 28.45 40.83
CA ARG A 104 35.40 27.97 40.35
C ARG A 104 35.54 26.79 39.42
N CYS A 105 34.58 25.88 39.49
CA CYS A 105 34.46 24.79 38.54
C CYS A 105 33.72 25.28 37.29
N THR A 106 34.15 24.82 36.11
CA THR A 106 33.44 25.04 34.85
C THR A 106 33.27 23.72 34.10
N CYS A 107 32.13 23.60 33.42
CA CYS A 107 31.81 22.39 32.68
C CYS A 107 32.24 22.46 31.21
N ARG A 108 32.51 21.29 30.61
CA ARG A 108 32.69 21.14 29.16
C ARG A 108 31.36 21.43 28.46
N ASN A 109 31.41 21.78 27.17
CA ASN A 109 30.19 21.93 26.35
C ASN A 109 29.35 20.63 26.41
N GLY A 110 28.03 20.78 26.48
CA GLY A 110 27.08 19.66 26.67
C GLY A 110 26.75 19.34 28.13
N TYR A 111 27.32 20.08 29.09
CA TYR A 111 27.08 19.85 30.52
C TYR A 111 26.68 21.14 31.24
N GLN A 112 25.84 21.00 32.25
CA GLN A 112 25.42 22.07 33.14
C GLN A 112 26.06 21.89 34.53
N GLU A 113 26.40 23.02 35.15
CA GLU A 113 27.01 23.05 36.48
C GLU A 113 26.00 22.64 37.56
N SER A 114 26.40 21.71 38.42
CA SER A 114 25.68 21.31 39.62
C SER A 114 26.65 21.25 40.80
N GLY A 115 26.93 22.43 41.39
CA GLY A 115 27.99 22.58 42.38
C GLY A 115 29.37 22.35 41.76
N SER A 116 30.13 21.38 42.29
CA SER A 116 31.41 20.96 41.71
C SER A 116 31.29 19.87 40.65
N SER A 117 30.08 19.34 40.42
CA SER A 117 29.80 18.27 39.46
C SER A 117 29.22 18.82 38.16
N CYS A 118 29.50 18.16 37.04
CA CYS A 118 28.96 18.51 35.74
C CYS A 118 27.95 17.46 35.32
N VAL A 119 26.68 17.87 35.23
CA VAL A 119 25.61 16.98 34.82
C VAL A 119 25.37 17.18 33.34
N ASP A 120 25.25 16.07 32.62
CA ASP A 120 24.90 16.07 31.22
C ASP A 120 23.61 16.86 30.95
N ILE A 121 23.62 17.71 29.91
CA ILE A 121 22.43 18.44 29.48
C ILE A 121 21.62 17.49 28.61
N ASN A 122 20.38 17.21 29.01
CA ASN A 122 19.52 16.44 28.13
C ASN A 122 18.93 17.32 27.02
N GLU A 123 19.55 17.35 25.83
CA GLU A 123 19.08 18.22 24.73
C GLU A 123 17.71 17.79 24.19
N CYS A 124 17.35 16.52 24.34
CA CYS A 124 16.07 15.97 23.88
C CYS A 124 14.86 16.51 24.66
N HIS A 125 15.05 17.04 25.87
CA HIS A 125 13.95 17.64 26.64
C HIS A 125 13.41 18.94 26.02
N ASN A 126 14.25 19.65 25.25
CA ASN A 126 13.88 20.93 24.65
C ASN A 126 13.67 20.76 23.14
N ASN A 127 12.42 20.93 22.69
CA ASN A 127 12.05 20.80 21.28
C ASN A 127 12.60 19.53 20.61
N ASN A 128 12.68 18.41 21.35
CA ASN A 128 13.22 17.14 20.85
C ASN A 128 14.65 17.26 20.27
N GLY A 129 15.49 18.15 20.82
CA GLY A 129 16.83 18.44 20.25
C GLY A 129 16.80 19.04 18.84
N GLY A 130 15.63 19.45 18.33
CA GLY A 130 15.44 19.83 16.94
C GLY A 130 15.37 18.64 15.97
N CYS A 131 15.34 17.40 16.47
CA CYS A 131 15.19 16.20 15.65
C CYS A 131 13.76 16.12 15.08
N SER A 132 13.66 15.81 13.79
CA SER A 132 12.38 15.58 13.11
C SER A 132 11.64 14.34 13.62
N HIS A 133 12.35 13.26 13.94
CA HIS A 133 11.81 12.03 14.52
C HIS A 133 12.29 11.83 15.95
N ASN A 134 13.27 10.97 16.20
CA ASN A 134 13.64 10.57 17.54
C ASN A 134 14.94 11.29 17.93
N CYS A 135 15.03 11.74 19.19
CA CYS A 135 16.23 12.29 19.78
C CYS A 135 16.76 11.32 20.83
N GLU A 136 18.02 10.95 20.72
CA GLU A 136 18.73 10.12 21.68
C GLU A 136 19.78 10.97 22.38
N ASN A 137 19.71 11.00 23.71
CA ASN A 137 20.62 11.79 24.53
C ASN A 137 21.88 11.00 24.83
N ASP A 138 23.03 11.50 24.36
CA ASP A 138 24.33 10.92 24.62
C ASP A 138 25.02 11.66 25.78
N VAL A 139 26.12 11.12 26.27
CA VAL A 139 26.91 11.80 27.30
C VAL A 139 27.75 12.92 26.66
N GLY A 140 27.36 14.17 26.89
CA GLY A 140 27.97 15.40 26.40
C GLY A 140 27.47 15.87 25.04
N SER A 141 26.42 15.26 24.49
CA SER A 141 25.82 15.57 23.19
C SER A 141 24.47 14.85 23.04
N TYR A 142 23.85 14.97 21.89
CA TYR A 142 22.73 14.14 21.46
C TYR A 142 22.90 13.78 19.99
N HIS A 143 22.12 12.82 19.52
CA HIS A 143 21.97 12.56 18.09
C HIS A 143 20.52 12.23 17.74
N CYS A 144 20.16 12.50 16.48
CA CYS A 144 18.84 12.18 15.97
C CYS A 144 18.84 10.81 15.28
N THR A 145 17.79 10.04 15.50
CA THR A 145 17.54 8.77 14.80
C THR A 145 16.18 8.82 14.09
N CYS A 146 16.08 8.08 12.99
CA CYS A 146 14.88 8.02 12.19
C CYS A 146 14.07 6.76 12.50
N ARG A 147 12.74 6.89 12.43
CA ARG A 147 11.83 5.74 12.43
C ARG A 147 12.10 4.85 11.21
N ASP A 148 11.67 3.59 11.29
CA ASP A 148 11.73 2.66 10.17
C ASP A 148 11.06 3.25 8.92
N GLY A 149 11.65 3.04 7.74
CA GLY A 149 11.21 3.64 6.48
C GLY A 149 11.78 5.05 6.20
N TYR A 150 12.64 5.59 7.08
CA TYR A 150 13.25 6.90 6.90
C TYR A 150 14.77 6.85 7.07
N GLN A 151 15.45 7.81 6.44
CA GLN A 151 16.89 8.00 6.57
C GLN A 151 17.22 9.42 6.99
N LEU A 152 18.30 9.58 7.75
CA LEU A 152 18.74 10.87 8.23
C LEU A 152 19.35 11.69 7.08
N SER A 153 18.77 12.86 6.83
CA SER A 153 19.27 13.88 5.94
C SER A 153 19.95 14.97 6.78
N GLY A 154 21.28 15.02 6.73
CA GLY A 154 22.06 15.88 7.63
C GLY A 154 22.13 15.30 9.04
N SER A 155 21.81 16.10 10.05
CA SER A 155 21.89 15.69 11.46
C SER A 155 20.55 15.68 12.21
N THR A 156 19.48 16.26 11.65
CA THR A 156 18.19 16.44 12.34
C THR A 156 16.97 15.98 11.55
N ASP A 157 17.02 16.07 10.22
CA ASP A 157 15.87 15.80 9.37
C ASP A 157 15.83 14.35 8.91
N CYS A 158 14.66 13.72 8.95
CA CYS A 158 14.42 12.38 8.48
C CYS A 158 13.59 12.47 7.21
N ILE A 159 14.15 11.99 6.12
CA ILE A 159 13.48 11.93 4.83
C ILE A 159 13.03 10.50 4.57
N ASP A 160 11.90 10.41 3.91
CA ASP A 160 11.32 9.16 3.45
C ASP A 160 12.33 8.39 2.57
N VAL A 161 12.50 7.10 2.85
CA VAL A 161 13.31 6.22 2.02
C VAL A 161 12.42 5.70 0.92
N ASN A 162 12.77 6.00 -0.34
CA ASN A 162 12.00 5.43 -1.43
C ASN A 162 12.41 3.99 -1.72
N GLU A 163 11.67 3.01 -1.19
CA GLU A 163 12.01 1.59 -1.36
C GLU A 163 11.83 1.10 -2.80
N CYS A 164 10.97 1.76 -3.58
CA CYS A 164 10.73 1.42 -4.98
C CYS A 164 11.95 1.66 -5.89
N HIS A 165 12.91 2.48 -5.49
CA HIS A 165 14.14 2.69 -6.28
C HIS A 165 15.05 1.47 -6.31
N ASN A 166 14.94 0.57 -5.31
CA ASN A 166 15.79 -0.61 -5.20
C ASN A 166 14.99 -1.85 -5.54
N ASN A 167 15.34 -2.50 -6.66
CA ASN A 167 14.68 -3.72 -7.14
C ASN A 167 13.14 -3.62 -7.14
N ASN A 168 12.59 -2.44 -7.46
CA ASN A 168 11.15 -2.17 -7.47
C ASN A 168 10.45 -2.51 -6.13
N GLY A 169 11.12 -2.30 -4.98
CA GLY A 169 10.61 -2.71 -3.67
C GLY A 169 10.41 -4.23 -3.52
N GLY A 170 10.91 -5.04 -4.46
CA GLY A 170 10.58 -6.47 -4.54
C GLY A 170 9.20 -6.76 -5.12
N CYS A 171 8.44 -5.75 -5.58
CA CYS A 171 7.13 -5.95 -6.21
C CYS A 171 7.27 -6.62 -7.58
N SER A 172 6.43 -7.61 -7.86
CA SER A 172 6.42 -8.29 -9.16
C SER A 172 5.91 -7.38 -10.28
N HIS A 173 4.98 -6.48 -9.98
CA HIS A 173 4.41 -5.50 -10.91
C HIS A 173 4.81 -4.07 -10.51
N ASN A 174 3.90 -3.30 -9.93
CA ASN A 174 4.13 -1.88 -9.66
C ASN A 174 4.49 -1.70 -8.18
N CYS A 175 5.41 -0.80 -7.89
CA CYS A 175 5.72 -0.35 -6.54
C CYS A 175 5.28 1.11 -6.38
N GLU A 176 4.55 1.38 -5.32
CA GLU A 176 4.10 2.71 -4.94
C GLU A 176 4.73 3.10 -3.62
N ASN A 177 5.43 4.24 -3.64
CA ASN A 177 6.13 4.73 -2.47
C ASN A 177 5.19 5.56 -1.60
N ASP A 178 5.00 5.13 -0.37
CA ASP A 178 4.23 5.86 0.63
C ASP A 178 5.17 6.61 1.58
N VAL A 179 4.61 7.43 2.45
CA VAL A 179 5.41 8.09 3.48
C VAL A 179 5.66 7.11 4.63
N GLY A 180 6.91 6.69 4.78
CA GLY A 180 7.43 5.77 5.80
C GLY A 180 7.31 4.29 5.44
N SER A 181 6.93 3.96 4.20
CA SER A 181 6.73 2.60 3.70
C SER A 181 6.56 2.62 2.19
N TYR A 182 6.31 1.46 1.60
CA TYR A 182 5.83 1.30 0.24
C TYR A 182 4.77 0.19 0.21
N HIS A 183 4.06 0.08 -0.90
CA HIS A 183 3.22 -1.06 -1.18
C HIS A 183 3.28 -1.45 -2.65
N CYS A 184 2.96 -2.71 -2.94
CA CYS A 184 2.91 -3.24 -4.29
C CYS A 184 1.48 -3.21 -4.83
N THR A 185 1.33 -2.78 -6.09
CA THR A 185 0.05 -2.84 -6.81
C THR A 185 0.18 -3.69 -8.06
N CYS A 186 -0.92 -4.36 -8.42
CA CYS A 186 -0.96 -5.25 -9.56
C CYS A 186 -1.56 -4.53 -10.78
N ARG A 187 -1.11 -4.92 -11.97
CA ARG A 187 -1.75 -4.52 -13.24
C ARG A 187 -3.14 -5.14 -13.33
N ASP A 188 -3.99 -4.55 -14.16
CA ASP A 188 -5.34 -5.07 -14.43
C ASP A 188 -5.28 -6.56 -14.84
N GLY A 189 -6.22 -7.36 -14.32
CA GLY A 189 -6.25 -8.82 -14.48
C GLY A 189 -5.44 -9.61 -13.44
N TYR A 190 -4.74 -8.94 -12.53
CA TYR A 190 -3.95 -9.60 -11.48
C TYR A 190 -4.37 -9.17 -10.09
N GLN A 191 -4.23 -10.07 -9.13
CA GLN A 191 -4.44 -9.81 -7.71
C GLN A 191 -3.16 -10.03 -6.90
N LEU A 192 -3.03 -9.30 -5.79
CA LEU A 192 -1.86 -9.39 -4.91
C LEU A 192 -1.93 -10.68 -4.09
N SER A 193 -0.93 -11.54 -4.26
CA SER A 193 -0.68 -12.73 -3.47
C SER A 193 0.40 -12.43 -2.44
N GLY A 194 -0.02 -12.26 -1.18
CA GLY A 194 0.87 -11.80 -0.12
C GLY A 194 1.04 -10.28 -0.18
N SER A 195 2.29 -9.81 -0.20
CA SER A 195 2.61 -8.36 -0.21
C SER A 195 3.40 -7.91 -1.43
N THR A 196 3.96 -8.83 -2.22
CA THR A 196 4.89 -8.49 -3.33
C THR A 196 4.51 -9.10 -4.67
N ASP A 197 3.88 -10.27 -4.67
CA ASP A 197 3.65 -11.04 -5.88
C ASP A 197 2.24 -10.81 -6.42
N CYS A 198 2.12 -10.69 -7.74
CA CYS A 198 0.86 -10.58 -8.45
C CYS A 198 0.60 -11.87 -9.20
N ILE A 199 -0.55 -12.48 -8.93
CA ILE A 199 -1.02 -13.68 -9.62
C ILE A 199 -2.22 -13.32 -10.49
N ASP A 200 -2.33 -14.01 -11.62
CA ASP A 200 -3.45 -13.87 -12.54
C ASP A 200 -4.77 -14.15 -11.80
N ILE A 201 -5.79 -13.34 -12.08
CA ILE A 201 -7.14 -13.57 -11.57
C ILE A 201 -7.76 -14.63 -12.46
N ASP A 202 -8.18 -15.75 -11.88
CA ASP A 202 -8.91 -16.77 -12.63
C ASP A 202 -10.34 -16.29 -12.90
N GLU A 203 -10.58 -15.68 -14.07
CA GLU A 203 -11.92 -15.23 -14.48
C GLU A 203 -12.86 -16.43 -14.73
N CYS A 204 -12.30 -17.59 -15.06
CA CYS A 204 -13.05 -18.83 -15.25
C CYS A 204 -13.57 -19.45 -13.94
N ALA A 205 -13.05 -19.06 -12.77
CA ALA A 205 -13.51 -19.55 -11.47
C ALA A 205 -15.00 -19.30 -11.22
N SER A 206 -15.56 -18.28 -11.87
CA SER A 206 -17.00 -17.95 -11.82
C SER A 206 -17.89 -18.84 -12.69
N ASN A 207 -17.31 -19.73 -13.49
CA ASN A 207 -17.97 -20.56 -14.52
C ASN A 207 -18.86 -19.72 -15.46
N PRO A 208 -18.29 -18.73 -16.19
CA PRO A 208 -19.10 -17.80 -16.99
C PRO A 208 -19.70 -18.45 -18.25
N CYS A 209 -19.07 -19.49 -18.80
CA CYS A 209 -19.51 -20.13 -20.04
C CYS A 209 -20.73 -21.04 -19.81
N ARG A 210 -21.78 -20.85 -20.62
CA ARG A 210 -23.02 -21.61 -20.58
C ARG A 210 -23.03 -22.74 -21.60
N ASN A 211 -24.07 -23.58 -21.54
CA ASN A 211 -24.36 -24.61 -22.54
C ASN A 211 -23.16 -25.51 -22.87
N GLU A 212 -22.47 -25.96 -21.81
CA GLU A 212 -21.28 -26.83 -21.87
C GLU A 212 -20.08 -26.20 -22.61
N GLY A 213 -20.05 -24.88 -22.78
CA GLY A 213 -18.89 -24.16 -23.29
C GLY A 213 -17.68 -24.29 -22.37
N THR A 214 -16.50 -24.41 -22.97
CA THR A 214 -15.23 -24.50 -22.23
C THR A 214 -14.66 -23.11 -21.98
N CYS A 215 -14.40 -22.78 -20.71
CA CYS A 215 -13.78 -21.50 -20.35
C CYS A 215 -12.27 -21.57 -20.50
N GLN A 216 -11.69 -20.54 -21.11
CA GLN A 216 -10.26 -20.30 -21.13
C GLN A 216 -9.94 -19.00 -20.41
N ASP A 217 -9.11 -19.14 -19.38
CA ASP A 217 -8.60 -18.06 -18.55
C ASP A 217 -7.53 -17.29 -19.35
N LEU A 218 -7.64 -15.96 -19.37
CA LEU A 218 -6.72 -15.07 -20.07
C LEU A 218 -6.42 -13.88 -19.15
N ILE A 219 -5.44 -13.06 -19.51
CA ILE A 219 -5.11 -11.92 -18.66
C ILE A 219 -6.22 -10.86 -18.74
N ASN A 220 -6.89 -10.59 -17.61
CA ASN A 220 -7.93 -9.56 -17.45
C ASN A 220 -9.20 -9.82 -18.29
N GLU A 221 -9.36 -11.01 -18.85
CA GLU A 221 -10.50 -11.41 -19.66
C GLU A 221 -10.62 -12.92 -19.69
N TYR A 222 -11.75 -13.43 -20.16
CA TYR A 222 -11.90 -14.86 -20.42
C TYR A 222 -12.49 -15.07 -21.82
N ARG A 223 -12.28 -16.26 -22.37
CA ARG A 223 -12.92 -16.67 -23.61
C ARG A 223 -13.68 -17.96 -23.42
N CYS A 224 -14.93 -17.99 -23.88
CA CYS A 224 -15.70 -19.22 -23.96
C CYS A 224 -15.56 -19.85 -25.35
N ASP A 225 -15.09 -21.09 -25.40
CA ASP A 225 -15.20 -21.93 -26.59
C ASP A 225 -16.54 -22.66 -26.55
N CYS A 226 -17.47 -22.21 -27.39
CA CYS A 226 -18.84 -22.71 -27.39
C CYS A 226 -18.95 -24.09 -28.03
N SER A 227 -19.78 -24.94 -27.43
CA SER A 227 -20.22 -26.18 -28.04
C SER A 227 -20.96 -25.91 -29.37
N PRO A 228 -20.95 -26.87 -30.32
CA PRO A 228 -21.71 -26.74 -31.57
C PRO A 228 -23.18 -26.36 -31.32
N GLY A 229 -23.73 -25.46 -32.14
CA GLY A 229 -25.10 -24.95 -31.98
C GLY A 229 -25.22 -23.73 -31.06
N TRP A 230 -24.14 -23.28 -30.40
CA TRP A 230 -24.16 -22.12 -29.51
C TRP A 230 -23.16 -21.04 -29.94
N THR A 231 -23.51 -19.77 -29.64
CA THR A 231 -22.70 -18.59 -29.92
C THR A 231 -22.91 -17.52 -28.84
N GLY A 232 -22.22 -16.39 -28.96
CA GLY A 232 -22.19 -15.32 -27.95
C GLY A 232 -20.95 -15.38 -27.06
N ALA A 233 -20.75 -14.34 -26.25
CA ALA A 233 -19.55 -14.20 -25.42
C ALA A 233 -19.48 -15.26 -24.30
N THR A 234 -20.64 -15.70 -23.83
CA THR A 234 -20.79 -16.74 -22.79
C THR A 234 -21.51 -17.99 -23.30
N CYS A 235 -21.59 -18.17 -24.63
CA CYS A 235 -22.33 -19.26 -25.26
C CYS A 235 -23.83 -19.28 -24.91
N GLU A 236 -24.40 -18.12 -24.61
CA GLU A 236 -25.79 -17.94 -24.18
C GLU A 236 -26.80 -17.93 -25.33
N THR A 237 -26.33 -17.71 -26.56
CA THR A 237 -27.18 -17.54 -27.72
C THR A 237 -27.21 -18.82 -28.54
N ASP A 238 -28.42 -19.34 -28.74
CA ASP A 238 -28.68 -20.45 -29.64
C ASP A 238 -28.45 -20.03 -31.10
N VAL A 239 -27.78 -20.86 -31.87
CA VAL A 239 -27.60 -20.62 -33.31
C VAL A 239 -28.85 -21.10 -34.02
N ASN A 240 -29.57 -20.20 -34.69
CA ASN A 240 -30.69 -20.62 -35.52
C ASN A 240 -30.20 -21.16 -36.87
N GLU A 241 -30.07 -22.49 -36.99
CA GLU A 241 -29.58 -23.10 -38.24
C GLU A 241 -30.56 -22.92 -39.40
N CYS A 242 -31.82 -22.62 -39.12
CA CYS A 242 -32.82 -22.37 -40.15
C CYS A 242 -32.64 -21.02 -40.84
N ASP A 243 -31.94 -20.04 -40.25
CA ASP A 243 -31.70 -18.74 -40.91
C ASP A 243 -30.72 -18.84 -42.09
N ALA A 244 -29.96 -19.93 -42.17
CA ALA A 244 -29.16 -20.24 -43.34
C ALA A 244 -30.04 -20.51 -44.57
N ASN A 245 -29.48 -20.32 -45.77
CA ASN A 245 -30.16 -20.62 -47.03
C ASN A 245 -31.55 -19.95 -47.17
N ASN A 246 -31.68 -18.68 -46.77
CA ASN A 246 -32.93 -17.90 -46.81
C ASN A 246 -34.09 -18.53 -46.02
N GLY A 247 -33.82 -19.06 -44.82
CA GLY A 247 -34.88 -19.64 -43.97
C GLY A 247 -35.08 -21.15 -44.18
N GLN A 248 -34.35 -21.77 -45.10
CA GLN A 248 -34.45 -23.20 -45.41
C GLN A 248 -33.56 -24.07 -44.51
N GLY A 249 -32.51 -23.48 -43.95
CA GLY A 249 -31.49 -24.20 -43.20
C GLY A 249 -30.82 -25.30 -44.01
N PRO A 250 -30.29 -26.34 -43.34
CA PRO A 250 -29.62 -27.49 -43.96
C PRO A 250 -30.59 -28.60 -44.39
N CYS A 251 -31.91 -28.37 -44.31
CA CYS A 251 -32.93 -29.33 -44.70
C CYS A 251 -33.11 -29.39 -46.23
N ASP A 252 -33.85 -30.39 -46.73
CA ASP A 252 -34.18 -30.56 -48.14
C ASP A 252 -34.71 -29.25 -48.76
N PRO A 253 -34.07 -28.70 -49.81
CA PRO A 253 -34.38 -27.37 -50.32
C PRO A 253 -35.74 -27.27 -51.00
N ASN A 254 -36.34 -28.39 -51.40
CA ASN A 254 -37.61 -28.41 -52.11
C ASN A 254 -38.76 -28.82 -51.18
N ASN A 255 -38.52 -29.82 -50.33
CA ASN A 255 -39.59 -30.48 -49.56
C ASN A 255 -39.38 -30.46 -48.04
N GLY A 256 -38.27 -29.90 -47.56
CA GLY A 256 -37.95 -29.81 -46.14
C GLY A 256 -38.51 -28.54 -45.48
N ILE A 257 -38.85 -28.66 -44.21
CA ILE A 257 -39.26 -27.58 -43.31
C ILE A 257 -38.29 -27.61 -42.13
N CYS A 258 -37.52 -26.54 -41.94
CA CYS A 258 -36.58 -26.43 -40.83
C CYS A 258 -37.28 -25.89 -39.58
N GLN A 259 -37.01 -26.50 -38.43
CA GLN A 259 -37.41 -26.01 -37.12
C GLN A 259 -36.21 -25.92 -36.19
N ASN A 260 -35.95 -24.71 -35.70
CA ASN A 260 -34.86 -24.46 -34.76
C ASN A 260 -35.17 -24.99 -33.35
N SER A 261 -34.15 -25.39 -32.61
CA SER A 261 -34.23 -25.85 -31.22
C SER A 261 -32.97 -25.48 -30.43
N PRO A 262 -33.02 -25.38 -29.08
CA PRO A 262 -31.82 -25.03 -28.33
C PRO A 262 -30.65 -26.01 -28.55
N GLY A 263 -29.56 -25.52 -29.13
CA GLY A 263 -28.33 -26.22 -29.46
C GLY A 263 -28.38 -27.07 -30.74
N SER A 264 -29.49 -27.06 -31.49
CA SER A 264 -29.66 -27.90 -32.69
C SER A 264 -30.89 -27.52 -33.52
N TYR A 265 -31.24 -28.33 -34.50
CA TYR A 265 -32.44 -28.14 -35.31
C TYR A 265 -33.05 -29.50 -35.66
N THR A 266 -34.27 -29.46 -36.17
CA THR A 266 -34.95 -30.64 -36.70
C THR A 266 -35.54 -30.31 -38.06
N CYS A 267 -35.32 -31.20 -39.03
CA CYS A 267 -35.94 -31.14 -40.35
C CYS A 267 -37.21 -31.99 -40.38
N TRP A 268 -38.27 -31.40 -40.90
CA TRP A 268 -39.54 -32.06 -41.21
C TRP A 268 -39.78 -32.07 -42.70
N CYS A 269 -40.65 -32.96 -43.18
CA CYS A 269 -41.01 -33.01 -44.58
C CYS A 269 -42.44 -32.49 -44.79
N LYS A 270 -42.67 -31.86 -45.95
CA LYS A 270 -44.03 -31.53 -46.41
C LYS A 270 -44.85 -32.82 -46.53
N VAL A 271 -46.18 -32.70 -46.44
CA VAL A 271 -47.10 -33.84 -46.62
C VAL A 271 -46.84 -34.53 -47.97
N GLY A 272 -46.89 -35.87 -47.99
CA GLY A 272 -46.53 -36.70 -49.15
C GLY A 272 -45.04 -37.07 -49.20
N PHE A 273 -44.26 -36.72 -48.17
CA PHE A 273 -42.84 -37.05 -48.09
C PHE A 273 -42.43 -37.53 -46.70
N ASP A 274 -41.53 -38.50 -46.67
CA ASP A 274 -40.90 -39.03 -45.46
C ASP A 274 -39.47 -38.54 -45.31
N LEU A 275 -39.03 -38.40 -44.06
CA LEU A 275 -37.63 -38.05 -43.75
C LEU A 275 -36.70 -39.20 -44.13
N LYS A 276 -35.57 -38.88 -44.76
CA LYS A 276 -34.50 -39.84 -45.08
C LYS A 276 -33.69 -40.21 -43.83
N GLU A 277 -32.90 -41.27 -43.94
CA GLU A 277 -31.99 -41.71 -42.87
C GLU A 277 -30.93 -40.67 -42.49
N ASP A 278 -30.60 -39.76 -43.42
CA ASP A 278 -29.69 -38.65 -43.14
C ASP A 278 -30.28 -37.58 -42.21
N GLN A 279 -31.59 -37.64 -41.92
CA GLN A 279 -32.37 -36.67 -41.13
C GLN A 279 -32.45 -35.25 -41.71
N HIS A 280 -32.05 -35.06 -42.97
CA HIS A 280 -32.06 -33.75 -43.63
C HIS A 280 -32.86 -33.76 -44.92
N GLY A 281 -32.83 -34.85 -45.67
CA GLY A 281 -33.50 -35.01 -46.95
C GLY A 281 -34.92 -35.54 -46.83
N CYS A 282 -35.77 -35.23 -47.81
CA CYS A 282 -37.12 -35.77 -47.92
C CYS A 282 -37.21 -36.73 -49.11
N LYS A 283 -37.84 -37.89 -48.92
CA LYS A 283 -38.15 -38.86 -49.98
C LYS A 283 -39.66 -38.94 -50.16
N ASP A 284 -40.07 -39.27 -51.36
CA ASP A 284 -41.48 -39.48 -51.70
C ASP A 284 -42.08 -40.59 -50.83
N THR A 285 -43.29 -40.38 -50.34
CA THR A 285 -44.05 -41.39 -49.62
C THR A 285 -44.91 -42.14 -50.63
N ASP A 286 -44.59 -43.40 -50.93
CA ASP A 286 -45.42 -44.21 -51.83
C ASP A 286 -46.72 -44.62 -51.11
N GLU A 287 -47.80 -43.86 -51.37
CA GLU A 287 -49.09 -44.11 -50.73
C GLU A 287 -49.81 -45.35 -51.30
N CYS A 288 -49.29 -45.96 -52.37
CA CYS A 288 -49.85 -47.14 -52.99
C CYS A 288 -49.36 -48.46 -52.36
N LEU A 289 -48.38 -48.44 -51.44
CA LEU A 289 -47.81 -49.67 -50.85
C LEU A 289 -48.79 -50.50 -50.02
N ASP A 290 -49.86 -49.89 -49.50
CA ASP A 290 -50.89 -50.57 -48.74
C ASP A 290 -51.98 -51.18 -49.64
N ASN A 291 -52.86 -52.01 -49.05
CA ASN A 291 -54.04 -52.57 -49.75
C ASN A 291 -53.70 -53.27 -51.09
N ASP A 292 -52.69 -54.14 -51.08
CA ASP A 292 -52.20 -54.88 -52.26
C ASP A 292 -51.84 -53.97 -53.46
N GLY A 293 -51.22 -52.82 -53.22
CA GLY A 293 -50.81 -51.90 -54.28
C GLY A 293 -51.88 -50.86 -54.66
N ARG A 294 -53.03 -50.85 -53.97
CA ARG A 294 -54.10 -49.87 -54.22
C ARG A 294 -54.08 -48.69 -53.26
N GLY A 295 -53.36 -48.81 -52.15
CA GLY A 295 -53.32 -47.78 -51.11
C GLY A 295 -54.74 -47.32 -50.74
N PRO A 296 -54.98 -45.98 -50.73
CA PRO A 296 -56.29 -45.40 -50.42
C PRO A 296 -57.31 -45.47 -51.57
N CYS A 297 -56.93 -45.95 -52.75
CA CYS A 297 -57.82 -46.03 -53.92
C CYS A 297 -58.67 -47.31 -53.92
N ASP A 298 -59.86 -47.23 -54.51
CA ASP A 298 -60.77 -48.37 -54.67
C ASP A 298 -60.26 -49.37 -55.73
N HIS A 299 -59.77 -48.87 -56.88
CA HIS A 299 -59.30 -49.72 -57.99
C HIS A 299 -57.80 -49.65 -58.25
N ILE A 300 -57.30 -48.59 -58.87
CA ILE A 300 -55.91 -48.49 -59.32
C ILE A 300 -55.29 -47.24 -58.68
N CYS A 301 -54.16 -47.43 -58.00
CA CYS A 301 -53.33 -46.35 -57.46
C CYS A 301 -52.11 -46.15 -58.35
N THR A 302 -51.70 -44.91 -58.52
CA THR A 302 -50.44 -44.54 -59.18
C THR A 302 -49.72 -43.53 -58.31
N ASP A 303 -48.56 -43.93 -57.83
CA ASP A 303 -47.65 -43.10 -57.06
C ASP A 303 -47.14 -41.91 -57.90
N MET A 304 -47.10 -40.73 -57.31
CA MET A 304 -46.64 -39.49 -57.94
C MET A 304 -45.77 -38.71 -56.94
N PHE A 305 -44.85 -37.90 -57.45
CA PHE A 305 -44.00 -37.12 -56.56
C PHE A 305 -44.80 -36.15 -55.66
N GLY A 306 -44.84 -36.44 -54.36
CA GLY A 306 -45.55 -35.73 -53.30
C GLY A 306 -47.04 -36.02 -53.20
N SER A 307 -47.56 -37.04 -53.90
CA SER A 307 -48.99 -37.36 -53.95
C SER A 307 -49.28 -38.71 -54.63
N TYR A 308 -50.55 -39.08 -54.74
CA TYR A 308 -50.97 -40.24 -55.52
C TYR A 308 -52.18 -39.90 -56.36
N ARG A 309 -52.45 -40.73 -57.37
CA ARG A 309 -53.63 -40.62 -58.22
C ARG A 309 -54.39 -41.93 -58.25
N CYS A 310 -55.69 -41.84 -57.97
CA CYS A 310 -56.62 -42.94 -58.20
C CYS A 310 -57.17 -42.93 -59.63
N SER A 311 -57.30 -44.12 -60.20
CA SER A 311 -57.98 -44.35 -61.47
C SER A 311 -58.84 -45.60 -61.41
N CYS A 312 -59.85 -45.65 -62.26
CA CYS A 312 -60.81 -46.74 -62.30
C CYS A 312 -60.52 -47.66 -63.47
N ARG A 313 -60.80 -48.96 -63.28
CA ARG A 313 -60.86 -49.93 -64.38
C ARG A 313 -61.98 -49.55 -65.36
N ASP A 314 -61.88 -50.04 -66.59
CA ASP A 314 -62.89 -49.80 -67.62
C ASP A 314 -64.29 -50.19 -67.13
N GLY A 315 -65.30 -49.40 -67.52
CA GLY A 315 -66.69 -49.57 -67.04
C GLY A 315 -67.01 -48.84 -65.73
N TYR A 316 -66.03 -48.18 -65.10
CA TYR A 316 -66.25 -47.37 -63.88
C TYR A 316 -65.81 -45.92 -64.07
N SER A 317 -66.39 -45.00 -63.30
CA SER A 317 -66.00 -43.59 -63.24
C SER A 317 -65.59 -43.19 -61.82
N THR A 318 -64.66 -42.23 -61.72
CA THR A 318 -64.19 -41.73 -60.42
C THR A 318 -65.33 -41.02 -59.70
N GLY A 319 -65.61 -41.46 -58.47
CA GLY A 319 -66.60 -40.87 -57.58
C GLY A 319 -66.23 -39.44 -57.16
N SER A 320 -67.18 -38.76 -56.50
CA SER A 320 -67.01 -37.36 -56.08
C SER A 320 -65.94 -37.15 -55.00
N ASP A 321 -65.54 -38.20 -54.30
CA ASP A 321 -64.47 -38.18 -53.30
C ASP A 321 -63.07 -38.29 -53.93
N GLY A 322 -62.96 -38.63 -55.22
CA GLY A 322 -61.69 -38.77 -55.93
C GLY A 322 -60.96 -40.09 -55.69
N PHE A 323 -61.48 -40.97 -54.82
CA PHE A 323 -60.84 -42.24 -54.42
C PHE A 323 -61.69 -43.46 -54.80
N SER A 324 -63.02 -43.31 -54.79
CA SER A 324 -63.97 -44.39 -55.08
C SER A 324 -64.23 -44.55 -56.57
N CYS A 325 -64.55 -45.78 -57.00
CA CYS A 325 -64.96 -46.06 -58.38
C CYS A 325 -66.44 -46.43 -58.42
N VAL A 326 -67.22 -45.64 -59.15
CA VAL A 326 -68.66 -45.83 -59.32
C VAL A 326 -68.89 -46.54 -60.65
N ASP A 327 -69.67 -47.61 -60.61
CA ASP A 327 -70.07 -48.38 -61.78
C ASP A 327 -70.81 -47.50 -62.79
N ASN A 328 -70.45 -47.57 -64.07
CA ASN A 328 -71.14 -46.83 -65.12
C ASN A 328 -72.35 -47.63 -65.58
N ASP A 329 -73.53 -47.01 -65.59
CA ASP A 329 -74.74 -47.63 -66.13
C ASP A 329 -74.62 -47.83 -67.65
N ASP A 330 -74.18 -49.01 -68.04
CA ASP A 330 -73.97 -49.41 -69.42
C ASP A 330 -75.31 -49.60 -70.16
N CYS A 331 -76.36 -49.94 -69.42
CA CYS A 331 -77.73 -50.09 -69.91
C CYS A 331 -78.37 -48.76 -70.30
N ARG A 332 -77.83 -47.62 -69.85
CA ARG A 332 -78.27 -46.28 -70.28
C ARG A 332 -78.24 -46.09 -71.79
N SER A 333 -77.32 -46.75 -72.48
CA SER A 333 -77.20 -46.71 -73.94
C SER A 333 -78.20 -47.61 -74.68
N SER A 334 -78.96 -48.44 -73.95
CA SER A 334 -79.85 -49.48 -74.48
C SER A 334 -79.14 -50.42 -75.47
N PRO A 335 -78.07 -51.12 -75.07
CA PRO A 335 -77.23 -51.88 -76.00
C PRO A 335 -77.82 -53.23 -76.44
N CYS A 336 -78.82 -53.77 -75.74
CA CYS A 336 -79.39 -55.09 -76.01
C CYS A 336 -80.43 -55.07 -77.16
N GLU A 337 -80.25 -55.92 -78.17
CA GLU A 337 -81.16 -56.03 -79.31
C GLU A 337 -82.20 -57.17 -79.16
N ASN A 338 -83.21 -57.21 -80.03
CA ASN A 338 -84.21 -58.29 -80.14
C ASN A 338 -85.10 -58.54 -78.89
N GLY A 339 -85.26 -57.53 -78.02
CA GLY A 339 -86.16 -57.61 -76.86
C GLY A 339 -85.55 -58.23 -75.61
N ALA A 340 -84.23 -58.43 -75.57
CA ALA A 340 -83.50 -58.84 -74.36
C ALA A 340 -83.53 -57.72 -73.30
N THR A 341 -83.55 -58.11 -72.02
CA THR A 341 -83.50 -57.18 -70.89
C THR A 341 -82.04 -56.90 -70.55
N CYS A 342 -81.65 -55.63 -70.51
CA CYS A 342 -80.31 -55.25 -70.08
C CYS A 342 -80.20 -55.33 -68.55
N LEU A 343 -79.20 -56.05 -68.05
CA LEU A 343 -78.81 -56.07 -66.65
C LEU A 343 -77.43 -55.43 -66.50
N ASP A 344 -77.39 -54.32 -65.77
CA ASP A 344 -76.16 -53.61 -65.42
C ASP A 344 -75.37 -54.41 -64.38
N GLY A 345 -74.07 -54.55 -64.59
CA GLY A 345 -73.18 -55.30 -63.72
C GLY A 345 -71.85 -54.57 -63.57
N GLY A 346 -71.08 -54.94 -62.53
CA GLY A 346 -69.85 -54.22 -62.19
C GLY A 346 -68.84 -54.17 -63.34
N GLY A 347 -68.77 -53.02 -64.01
CA GLY A 347 -67.88 -52.66 -65.13
C GLY A 347 -68.32 -53.19 -66.50
N ASN A 348 -69.51 -53.80 -66.61
CA ASN A 348 -70.04 -54.33 -67.87
C ASN A 348 -71.54 -54.68 -67.77
N TYR A 349 -72.24 -54.76 -68.89
CA TYR A 349 -73.64 -55.20 -68.96
C TYR A 349 -73.81 -56.64 -69.46
N THR A 350 -75.00 -57.20 -69.22
CA THR A 350 -75.45 -58.46 -69.83
C THR A 350 -76.81 -58.30 -70.51
N CYS A 351 -76.94 -58.98 -71.64
CA CYS A 351 -78.16 -59.24 -72.40
C CYS A 351 -78.30 -60.78 -72.53
#